data_AF-A0AAU7Q871-F1
#
_entry.id   AF-A0AAU7Q871-F1
#
_cell.length_a   1.000
_cell.length_b   1.000
_cell.length_c   1.000
_cell.angle_alpha   90.00
_cell.angle_beta   90.00
_cell.angle_gamma   90.00
#
_symmetry.space_group_name_H-M   'P 1'
#
loop_
_entity.id
_entity.type
_entity.pdbx_description
1 polymer ?
#
loop_
_entity_poly.entity_id
_entity_poly.type
_entity_poly.pdbx_seq_one_letter_code
_entity_poly.pdbx_strand_id
1 'polypeptide(L)'
;MRKNIIYDIQHNCQLSEIDHRSIFQFYPMVNLWYDIQVADFSGLKLIHLTSQPISVHEVYLSCFGREFYQETLYSPAKYDMHTCYASLYGKSGGYQYNTAEVVLAIRAYAQSEPGLFKQIMQKKK
;
A
#
# COMPACT_ATOMS: atom_id res chain seq x y z
N MET A 1 4.55 -9.62 7.11
CA MET A 1 3.08 -9.36 7.11
C MET A 1 2.49 -10.16 5.95
N ARG A 2 1.62 -11.15 6.17
CA ARG A 2 1.14 -12.09 5.11
C ARG A 2 -0.35 -11.98 4.77
N LYS A 3 -1.05 -10.96 5.31
CA LYS A 3 -2.50 -10.83 5.17
C LYS A 3 -2.83 -9.38 4.80
N ASN A 4 -2.82 -9.09 3.50
CA ASN A 4 -3.21 -7.83 2.88
C ASN A 4 -3.45 -8.11 1.38
N ILE A 5 -4.34 -7.35 0.75
CA ILE A 5 -4.58 -7.32 -0.71
C ILE A 5 -3.29 -7.32 -1.53
N ILE A 6 -2.24 -6.54 -1.17
CA ILE A 6 -0.98 -6.55 -1.93
C ILE A 6 -0.32 -7.95 -1.93
N TYR A 7 -0.39 -8.65 -0.80
CA TYR A 7 0.11 -10.02 -0.69
C TYR A 7 -0.73 -10.98 -1.54
N ASP A 8 -2.06 -10.88 -1.46
CA ASP A 8 -3.01 -11.69 -2.22
C ASP A 8 -2.79 -11.51 -3.75
N ILE A 9 -2.58 -10.26 -4.20
CA ILE A 9 -2.21 -9.92 -5.59
C ILE A 9 -0.90 -10.58 -6.00
N GLN A 10 0.17 -10.41 -5.22
CA GLN A 10 1.50 -10.96 -5.52
C GLN A 10 1.50 -12.49 -5.62
N HIS A 11 0.63 -13.16 -4.85
CA HIS A 11 0.57 -14.63 -4.77
C HIS A 11 -0.59 -15.25 -5.56
N ASN A 12 -1.41 -14.43 -6.21
CA ASN A 12 -2.66 -14.85 -6.87
C ASN A 12 -3.58 -15.66 -5.94
N CYS A 13 -3.70 -15.22 -4.68
CA CYS A 13 -4.59 -15.82 -3.68
C CYS A 13 -5.84 -14.95 -3.49
N GLN A 14 -7.01 -15.58 -3.30
CA GLN A 14 -8.26 -14.87 -2.97
C GLN A 14 -8.64 -13.72 -3.92
N LEU A 15 -8.19 -13.77 -5.18
CA LEU A 15 -8.44 -12.68 -6.13
C LEU A 15 -9.93 -12.43 -6.29
N SER A 16 -10.77 -13.47 -6.26
CA SER A 16 -12.25 -13.43 -6.34
C SER A 16 -12.93 -12.55 -5.27
N GLU A 17 -12.25 -12.27 -4.15
CA GLU A 17 -12.77 -11.44 -3.06
C GLU A 17 -12.34 -9.98 -3.18
N ILE A 18 -11.49 -9.65 -4.17
CA ILE A 18 -10.93 -8.31 -4.35
C ILE A 18 -11.78 -7.53 -5.35
N ASP A 19 -12.39 -6.44 -4.90
CA ASP A 19 -13.06 -5.48 -5.79
C ASP A 19 -12.07 -4.42 -6.29
N HIS A 20 -11.88 -4.34 -7.62
CA HIS A 20 -10.95 -3.42 -8.26
C HIS A 20 -11.25 -1.92 -7.98
N ARG A 21 -12.51 -1.59 -7.65
CA ARG A 21 -12.97 -0.23 -7.34
C ARG A 21 -12.67 0.17 -5.90
N SER A 22 -12.24 -0.78 -5.07
CA SER A 22 -11.89 -0.49 -3.68
C SER A 22 -10.66 0.41 -3.61
N ILE A 23 -10.70 1.39 -2.71
CA ILE A 23 -9.68 2.41 -2.49
C ILE A 23 -9.11 2.22 -1.09
N PHE A 24 -7.79 2.06 -1.03
CA PHE A 24 -7.05 1.80 0.21
C PHE A 24 -5.88 2.77 0.37
N GLN A 25 -5.37 2.87 1.60
CA GLN A 25 -4.17 3.63 1.94
C GLN A 25 -3.08 2.65 2.36
N PHE A 26 -2.07 2.48 1.50
CA PHE A 26 -0.94 1.59 1.74
C PHE A 26 0.24 2.39 2.30
N TYR A 27 0.39 2.31 3.62
CA TYR A 27 1.46 3.00 4.32
C TYR A 27 2.82 2.27 4.15
N PRO A 28 3.90 2.97 3.73
CA PRO A 28 5.24 2.39 3.58
C PRO A 28 5.86 1.98 4.92
N MET A 29 5.69 0.70 5.28
CA MET A 29 6.16 0.17 6.58
C MET A 29 7.67 0.34 6.84
N VAL A 30 8.48 0.44 5.79
CA VAL A 30 9.92 0.72 5.88
C VAL A 30 10.23 2.06 6.55
N ASN A 31 9.29 3.01 6.48
CA ASN A 31 9.46 4.35 7.06
C ASN A 31 8.78 4.48 8.44
N LEU A 32 8.12 3.43 8.93
CA LEU A 32 7.35 3.49 10.18
C LEU A 32 8.18 4.01 11.35
N TRP A 33 9.39 3.49 11.51
CA TRP A 33 10.25 3.88 12.63
C TRP A 33 10.64 5.36 12.54
N TYR A 34 11.07 5.81 11.36
CA TYR A 34 11.40 7.22 11.12
C TYR A 34 10.19 8.12 11.43
N ASP A 35 9.00 7.74 10.98
CA ASP A 35 7.82 8.58 11.17
C ASP A 35 7.34 8.64 12.63
N ILE A 36 7.53 7.55 13.39
CA ILE A 36 7.32 7.53 14.84
C ILE A 36 8.31 8.47 15.53
N GLN A 37 9.59 8.44 15.13
CA GLN A 37 10.58 9.34 15.71
C GLN A 37 10.25 10.82 15.44
N VAL A 38 9.83 11.17 14.23
CA VAL A 38 9.37 12.54 13.91
C VAL A 38 8.21 12.97 14.80
N ALA A 39 7.24 12.08 15.02
CA ALA A 39 6.10 12.35 15.90
C ALA A 39 6.53 12.54 17.37
N ASP A 40 7.42 11.69 17.87
CA ASP A 40 7.96 11.75 19.23
C ASP A 40 8.77 13.03 19.47
N PHE A 41 9.70 13.37 18.57
CA PHE A 41 10.49 14.60 18.66
C PHE A 41 9.64 15.86 18.57
N SER A 42 8.49 15.80 17.89
CA SER A 42 7.54 16.89 17.79
C SER A 42 6.55 16.93 18.96
N GLY A 43 6.67 16.01 19.93
CA GLY A 43 5.81 15.93 21.11
C GLY A 43 4.36 15.52 20.81
N LEU A 44 4.12 14.83 19.69
CA LEU A 44 2.77 14.41 19.31
C LEU A 44 2.29 13.26 20.20
N LYS A 45 1.12 13.44 20.81
CA LYS A 45 0.44 12.39 21.59
C LYS A 45 -0.45 11.47 20.73
N LEU A 46 -0.85 11.96 19.56
CA LEU A 46 -1.72 11.27 18.62
C LEU A 46 -1.39 11.72 17.20
N ILE A 47 -1.29 10.77 16.28
CA ILE A 47 -1.03 11.02 14.86
C ILE A 47 -1.75 9.98 13.99
N HIS A 48 -2.24 10.43 12.84
CA HIS A 48 -2.61 9.54 11.74
C HIS A 48 -1.40 9.37 10.82
N LEU A 49 -0.82 8.18 10.78
CA LEU A 49 0.16 7.80 9.77
C LEU A 49 -0.59 7.33 8.53
N THR A 50 -0.54 8.13 7.47
CA THR A 50 -1.40 7.93 6.31
C THR A 50 -0.67 8.19 5.01
N SER A 51 -1.19 7.60 3.94
CA SER A 51 -0.75 7.81 2.57
C SER A 51 -1.93 8.29 1.73
N GLN A 52 -1.66 8.88 0.58
CA GLN A 52 -2.72 9.13 -0.40
C GLN A 52 -3.43 7.82 -0.73
N PRO A 53 -4.77 7.85 -0.82
CA PRO A 53 -5.55 6.69 -1.23
C PRO A 53 -5.25 6.31 -2.68
N ILE A 54 -5.27 5.01 -2.96
CA ILE A 54 -5.10 4.44 -4.30
C ILE A 54 -6.08 3.29 -4.49
N SER A 55 -6.66 3.18 -5.68
CA SER A 55 -7.55 2.07 -6.01
C SER A 55 -6.77 0.77 -6.25
N VAL A 56 -7.43 -0.37 -6.04
CA VAL A 56 -6.86 -1.68 -6.40
C VAL A 56 -6.53 -1.73 -7.89
N HIS A 57 -7.39 -1.16 -8.74
CA HIS A 57 -7.13 -1.05 -10.18
C HIS A 57 -5.82 -0.32 -10.50
N GLU A 58 -5.61 0.85 -9.89
CA GLU A 58 -4.37 1.62 -10.06
C GLU A 58 -3.13 0.88 -9.52
N VAL A 59 -3.27 0.13 -8.43
CA VAL A 59 -2.20 -0.72 -7.91
C VAL A 59 -1.81 -1.80 -8.93
N TYR A 60 -2.78 -2.49 -9.52
CA TYR A 60 -2.52 -3.51 -10.55
C TYR A 60 -1.80 -2.92 -11.77
N LEU A 61 -2.31 -1.81 -12.27
CA LEU A 61 -1.75 -1.14 -13.45
C LEU A 61 -0.34 -0.61 -13.15
N SER A 62 -0.19 0.16 -12.07
CA SER A 62 1.04 0.86 -11.75
C SER A 62 2.11 -0.05 -11.14
N CYS A 63 1.76 -1.06 -10.35
CA CYS A 63 2.75 -1.88 -9.64
C CYS A 63 3.04 -3.20 -10.35
N PHE A 64 2.06 -3.77 -11.05
CA PHE A 64 2.17 -5.10 -11.66
C PHE A 64 2.08 -5.10 -13.19
N GLY A 65 1.79 -3.94 -13.81
CA GLY A 65 1.75 -3.78 -15.27
C GLY A 65 0.61 -4.57 -15.94
N ARG A 66 -0.50 -4.77 -15.24
CA ARG A 66 -1.65 -5.53 -15.71
C ARG A 66 -2.93 -4.77 -15.39
N GLU A 67 -3.93 -4.89 -16.25
CA GLU A 67 -5.28 -4.46 -15.90
C GLU A 67 -5.96 -5.51 -15.01
N PHE A 68 -6.82 -5.04 -14.12
CA PHE A 68 -7.63 -5.90 -13.26
C PHE A 68 -9.04 -5.32 -13.17
N TYR A 69 -10.01 -6.14 -13.54
CA TYR A 69 -11.43 -5.84 -13.50
C TYR A 69 -12.14 -6.97 -12.78
N GLN A 70 -12.56 -6.68 -11.56
CA GLN A 70 -13.32 -7.62 -10.77
C GLN A 70 -14.19 -6.87 -9.79
N GLU A 71 -15.46 -7.23 -9.73
CA GLU A 71 -16.42 -6.61 -8.83
C GLU A 71 -16.96 -7.67 -7.89
N THR A 72 -17.15 -7.27 -6.63
CA THR A 72 -17.82 -8.11 -5.64
C THR A 72 -19.27 -7.65 -5.49
N LEU A 73 -20.10 -8.48 -4.85
CA LEU A 73 -21.48 -8.12 -4.52
C LEU A 73 -21.56 -7.02 -3.45
N TYR A 74 -20.45 -6.76 -2.74
CA TYR A 74 -20.39 -5.80 -1.65
C TYR A 74 -19.97 -4.42 -2.14
N SER A 75 -20.35 -3.39 -1.38
CA SER A 75 -19.88 -2.02 -1.63
C SER A 75 -18.35 -1.95 -1.49
N PRO A 76 -17.63 -1.37 -2.46
CA PRO A 76 -16.18 -1.27 -2.40
C PRO A 76 -15.74 -0.41 -1.23
N ALA A 77 -14.65 -0.81 -0.58
CA ALA A 77 -14.04 -0.04 0.51
C ALA A 77 -13.53 1.30 -0.03
N LYS A 78 -13.67 2.37 0.77
CA LYS A 78 -13.17 3.71 0.43
C LYS A 78 -12.50 4.34 1.63
N TYR A 79 -11.18 4.34 1.63
CA TYR A 79 -10.37 4.92 2.72
C TYR A 79 -9.88 6.30 2.33
N ASP A 80 -9.94 7.23 3.29
CA ASP A 80 -9.50 8.62 3.12
C ASP A 80 -9.13 9.23 4.49
N MET A 81 -8.24 8.58 5.23
CA MET A 81 -7.74 9.10 6.50
C MET A 81 -6.69 10.18 6.25
N HIS A 82 -6.84 11.33 6.90
CA HIS A 82 -5.93 12.48 6.75
C HIS A 82 -5.14 12.71 8.04
N THR A 83 -3.93 13.23 7.89
CA THR A 83 -3.12 13.77 8.99
C THR A 83 -3.22 15.28 9.06
N CYS A 84 -3.24 15.83 10.27
CA CYS A 84 -3.07 17.26 10.51
C CYS A 84 -1.59 17.70 10.50
N TYR A 85 -0.67 16.75 10.37
CA TYR A 85 0.76 16.96 10.60
C TYR A 85 1.62 16.74 9.35
N ALA A 86 1.04 16.79 8.14
CA ALA A 86 1.78 16.56 6.89
C ALA A 86 3.03 17.46 6.75
N SER A 87 2.96 18.70 7.25
CA SER A 87 4.07 19.66 7.24
C SER A 87 5.29 19.18 8.03
N LEU A 88 5.12 18.41 9.12
CA LEU A 88 6.23 17.83 9.87
C LEU A 88 7.04 16.81 9.05
N TYR A 89 6.42 16.23 8.02
CA TYR A 89 7.02 15.27 7.10
C TYR A 89 7.51 15.93 5.79
N GLY A 90 7.55 17.27 5.75
CA GLY A 90 7.93 18.02 4.55
C GLY A 90 6.92 17.89 3.40
N LYS A 91 5.66 17.57 3.71
CA LYS A 91 4.59 17.39 2.72
C LYS A 91 3.56 18.52 2.79
N SER A 92 2.92 18.77 1.65
CA SER A 92 1.74 19.60 1.54
C SER A 92 0.48 18.73 1.44
N GLY A 93 -0.61 19.12 2.09
CA GLY A 93 -1.90 18.40 2.04
C GLY A 93 -2.18 17.56 3.29
N GLY A 94 -2.96 16.49 3.14
CA GLY A 94 -3.47 15.67 4.23
C GLY A 94 -2.72 14.34 4.47
N TYR A 95 -1.53 14.13 3.88
CA TYR A 95 -0.86 12.83 3.90
C TYR A 95 0.66 12.92 4.03
N GLN A 96 1.29 11.90 4.63
CA GLN A 96 2.75 11.77 4.70
C GLN A 96 3.35 11.23 3.41
N TYR A 97 2.60 10.45 2.63
CA TYR A 97 3.08 9.87 1.37
C TYR A 97 2.10 10.13 0.25
N ASN A 98 2.62 10.54 -0.90
CA ASN A 98 1.80 10.68 -2.10
C ASN A 98 1.64 9.35 -2.85
N THR A 99 0.76 9.30 -3.85
CA THR A 99 0.47 8.09 -4.62
C THR A 99 1.71 7.52 -5.31
N ALA A 100 2.62 8.37 -5.81
CA ALA A 100 3.85 7.91 -6.46
C ALA A 100 4.80 7.22 -5.47
N GLU A 101 4.93 7.73 -4.25
CA GLU A 101 5.72 7.14 -3.17
C GLU A 101 5.11 5.80 -2.71
N VAL A 102 3.79 5.72 -2.63
CA VAL A 102 3.06 4.47 -2.33
C VAL A 102 3.34 3.42 -3.40
N VAL A 103 3.23 3.77 -4.68
CA VAL A 103 3.51 2.86 -5.80
C VAL A 103 4.97 2.36 -5.75
N LEU A 104 5.92 3.24 -5.46
CA LEU A 104 7.33 2.85 -5.30
C LEU A 104 7.52 1.87 -4.15
N ALA A 105 6.89 2.12 -2.99
CA ALA A 105 6.96 1.25 -1.83
C ALA A 105 6.36 -0.15 -2.11
N ILE A 106 5.20 -0.21 -2.80
CA ILE A 106 4.57 -1.47 -3.20
C ILE A 106 5.46 -2.25 -4.17
N ARG A 107 6.04 -1.58 -5.17
CA ARG A 107 6.98 -2.20 -6.11
C ARG A 107 8.22 -2.74 -5.40
N ALA A 108 8.79 -1.99 -4.47
CA ALA A 108 9.93 -2.43 -3.66
C ALA A 108 9.60 -3.69 -2.86
N TYR A 109 8.41 -3.73 -2.22
CA TYR A 109 7.93 -4.92 -1.53
C TYR A 109 7.78 -6.13 -2.47
N ALA A 110 7.15 -5.95 -3.63
CA ALA A 110 6.93 -7.02 -4.60
C ALA A 110 8.25 -7.58 -5.18
N GLN A 111 9.32 -6.78 -5.19
CA GLN A 111 10.67 -7.19 -5.57
C GLN A 111 11.39 -7.95 -4.44
N SER A 112 11.27 -7.52 -3.18
CA SER A 112 11.90 -8.18 -2.04
C SER A 112 11.25 -9.52 -1.68
N GLU A 113 9.95 -9.67 -1.95
CA GLU A 113 9.17 -10.88 -1.69
C GLU A 113 8.69 -11.50 -3.02
N PRO A 114 9.57 -12.22 -3.75
CA PRO A 114 9.19 -12.82 -5.01
C PRO A 114 8.04 -13.82 -4.80
N GLY A 115 6.99 -13.75 -5.61
CA GLY A 115 5.84 -14.66 -5.51
C GLY A 115 6.24 -16.13 -5.59
N LEU A 116 5.42 -17.00 -4.99
CA LEU A 116 5.68 -18.43 -4.79
C LEU A 116 6.19 -19.16 -6.05
N PHE A 117 5.64 -18.85 -7.22
CA PHE A 117 6.06 -19.42 -8.50
C PHE A 117 7.51 -19.07 -8.89
N LYS A 118 7.95 -17.82 -8.68
CA LYS A 118 9.33 -17.41 -8.94
C LYS A 118 10.30 -18.07 -7.97
N GLN A 119 9.90 -18.23 -6.70
CA GLN A 119 10.72 -18.94 -5.70
C GLN A 119 10.91 -20.41 -6.03
N ILE A 120 9.86 -21.10 -6.50
CA ILE A 120 9.94 -22.51 -6.92
C ILE A 120 10.87 -22.67 -8.14
N MET A 121 10.85 -21.75 -9.09
CA MET A 121 11.74 -21.78 -10.25
C MET A 121 13.20 -21.47 -9.91
N GLN A 122 13.45 -20.57 -8.94
CA GLN A 122 14.81 -20.25 -8.51
C GLN A 122 15.47 -21.36 -7.68
N LYS A 123 14.69 -22.14 -6.91
CA LYS A 123 15.20 -23.30 -6.14
C LYS A 123 15.50 -24.55 -6.98
N LYS A 124 15.11 -24.58 -8.26
CA LYS A 124 15.38 -25.69 -9.19
C LYS A 124 16.61 -25.46 -10.07
N LYS A 125 17.37 -24.39 -9.84
CA LYS A 125 18.71 -24.16 -10.38
C LYS A 125 19.73 -24.39 -9.28
#